data_AF-A0A353SYV6-F1
#
_entry.id   AF-A0A353SYV6-F1
#
_cell.length_a   1.000
_cell.length_b   1.000
_cell.length_c   1.000
_cell.angle_alpha   90.00
_cell.angle_beta   90.00
_cell.angle_gamma   90.00
#
_symmetry.space_group_name_H-M   'P 1'
#
loop_
_entity.id
_entity.type
_entity.pdbx_description
1 polymer ?
#
loop_
_entity_poly.entity_id
_entity_poly.type
_entity_poly.pdbx_seq_one_letter_code
_entity_poly.pdbx_strand_id
1 'polypeptide(L)' 'MPNTKTKTQTNYRDAETGKFVPKDYAIKHPKTTVKETDKVPVQKTPKKK' A
#
# COMPACT_ATOMS: atom_id res chain seq x y z
N MET A 1 0.03 24.53 -13.22
CA MET A 1 0.43 23.11 -13.16
C MET A 1 0.24 22.63 -11.72
N PRO A 2 -0.55 21.59 -11.44
CA PRO A 2 -0.71 21.15 -10.06
C PRO A 2 0.61 20.54 -9.55
N ASN A 3 1.31 21.26 -8.67
CA ASN A 3 2.45 20.75 -7.91
C ASN A 3 1.96 19.78 -6.83
N THR A 4 1.55 18.58 -7.22
CA THR A 4 1.22 17.51 -6.27
C THR A 4 2.51 16.79 -5.88
N LYS A 5 3.00 17.03 -4.66
CA LYS A 5 4.07 16.22 -4.07
C LYS A 5 3.60 14.76 -4.08
N THR A 6 4.27 13.91 -4.84
CA THR A 6 4.07 12.45 -4.85
C THR A 6 5.08 11.83 -3.91
N LYS A 7 4.62 10.95 -3.01
CA LYS A 7 5.50 10.20 -2.11
C LYS A 7 5.50 8.75 -2.57
N THR A 8 6.69 8.17 -2.69
CA THR A 8 6.85 6.72 -2.84
C THR A 8 6.47 6.05 -1.52
N GLN A 9 5.37 5.31 -1.53
CA GLN A 9 4.92 4.52 -0.39
C GLN A 9 4.97 3.04 -0.77
N THR A 10 5.57 2.23 0.11
CA THR A 10 5.52 0.79 -0.02
C THR A 10 4.21 0.28 0.58
N ASN A 11 3.38 -0.34 -0.25
CA ASN A 11 2.13 -0.98 0.14
C ASN A 11 2.26 -2.49 0.01
N TYR A 12 1.44 -3.22 0.77
CA TYR A 12 1.30 -4.66 0.63
C TYR A 12 -0.11 -4.96 0.14
N ARG A 13 -0.23 -5.79 -0.89
CA ARG A 13 -1.50 -6.14 -1.51
C ARG A 13 -1.61 -7.65 -1.60
N ASP A 14 -2.69 -8.19 -1.10
CA ASP A 14 -2.98 -9.61 -1.21
C ASP A 14 -3.25 -9.95 -2.69
N ALA A 15 -2.48 -10.89 -3.25
CA ALA A 15 -2.54 -11.33 -4.64
C ALA A 15 -3.83 -12.08 -4.94
N GLU A 16 -4.42 -12.72 -3.93
CA GLU A 16 -5.61 -13.56 -4.07
C GLU A 16 -6.88 -12.72 -4.12
N THR A 17 -7.01 -11.77 -3.19
CA THR A 17 -8.20 -10.92 -3.02
C THR A 17 -8.05 -9.51 -3.58
N GLY A 18 -6.82 -9.09 -3.90
CA GLY A 18 -6.51 -7.74 -4.37
C GLY A 18 -6.62 -6.65 -3.30
N LYS A 19 -6.77 -7.00 -2.02
CA LYS A 19 -6.94 -6.04 -0.91
C LYS A 19 -5.59 -5.55 -0.37
N PHE A 20 -5.53 -4.29 0.04
CA PHE A 20 -4.35 -3.79 0.77
C PHE A 20 -4.33 -4.36 2.18
N VAL A 21 -3.20 -4.95 2.54
CA VAL A 21 -2.98 -5.65 3.80
C VAL A 21 -1.86 -4.98 4.59
N PRO A 22 -1.87 -5.09 5.93
CA PRO A 22 -0.76 -4.60 6.75
C PRO A 22 0.49 -5.46 6.57
N LYS A 23 1.64 -4.90 6.95
CA LYS A 23 2.94 -5.58 6.87
C LYS A 23 2.95 -6.91 7.65
N ASP A 24 2.31 -6.99 8.80
CA ASP A 24 2.23 -8.23 9.58
C ASP A 24 1.53 -9.37 8.83
N TYR A 25 0.49 -9.04 8.07
CA TYR A 25 -0.17 -10.01 7.20
C TYR A 25 0.76 -10.44 6.06
N ALA A 26 1.48 -9.50 5.46
CA ALA A 26 2.48 -9.80 4.43
C ALA A 26 3.59 -10.75 4.92
N ILE A 27 4.01 -10.61 6.19
CA ILE A 27 5.02 -11.47 6.80
C ILE A 27 4.45 -12.88 7.07
N LYS A 28 3.18 -12.98 7.48
CA LYS A 28 2.50 -14.28 7.68
C LYS A 28 2.15 -14.97 6.36
N HIS A 29 1.88 -14.20 5.31
CA HIS A 29 1.43 -14.68 4.00
C HIS A 29 2.35 -14.18 2.87
N PRO A 30 3.66 -14.52 2.89
CA PRO A 30 4.62 -14.01 1.89
C PRO A 30 4.37 -14.59 0.49
N LYS A 31 3.68 -15.73 0.41
CA LYS A 31 3.35 -16.40 -0.86
C LYS A 31 2.19 -15.72 -1.60
N THR A 32 1.25 -15.13 -0.87
CA THR A 32 0.03 -14.52 -1.42
C THR A 32 0.02 -13.01 -1.26
N THR A 33 1.12 -12.39 -0.83
CA THR A 33 1.19 -10.93 -0.67
C THR A 33 2.23 -10.33 -1.61
N VAL A 34 1.80 -9.37 -2.41
CA VAL A 34 2.64 -8.57 -3.29
C VAL A 34 3.08 -7.31 -2.55
N LYS A 35 4.37 -6.99 -2.64
CA LYS A 35 4.92 -5.71 -2.16
C LYS A 35 5.00 -4.74 -3.33
N GLU A 36 4.14 -3.73 -3.32
CA GLU A 36 4.07 -2.71 -4.37
C GLU A 36 4.71 -1.41 -3.87
N THR A 37 5.43 -0.71 -4.76
CA THR A 37 5.97 0.62 -4.47
C THR A 37 5.26 1.62 -5.36
N ASP A 38 4.25 2.27 -4.81
CA ASP A 38 3.41 3.21 -5.53
C ASP A 38 3.83 4.64 -5.26
N LYS A 39 3.86 5.45 -6.33
CA LYS A 39 3.95 6.91 -6.23
C LYS A 39 2.55 7.45 -5.97
N VAL A 40 2.11 7.37 -4.73
CA VAL A 40 0.81 7.94 -4.36
C VAL A 40 0.95 9.46 -4.23
N PRO A 41 0.00 10.26 -4.76
CA PRO A 41 -0.13 11.63 -4.29
C PRO A 41 -0.30 11.55 -2.77
N VAL A 42 0.30 12.48 -2.00
CA VAL A 42 0.21 12.50 -0.52
C VAL A 42 -1.26 12.67 -0.10
N GLN A 43 -2.04 11.60 -0.20
CA GLN A 43 -3.39 11.50 0.31
C GLN A 43 -3.22 11.10 1.75
N LYS A 44 -3.67 12.02 2.62
CA LYS A 44 -3.85 11.81 4.05
C LYS A 44 -4.41 10.39 4.23
N THR A 45 -3.63 9.55 4.88
CA THR A 45 -4.02 8.20 5.32
C THR A 45 -5.49 8.18 5.71
N PRO A 46 -6.33 7.23 5.26
CA PRO A 46 -7.57 6.97 5.97
C PRO A 46 -7.15 6.48 7.36
N LYS A 47 -7.09 7.42 8.32
CA LYS A 47 -7.18 7.11 9.74
C LYS A 47 -8.40 6.21 9.85
N LYS A 48 -8.19 4.92 10.11
CA LYS A 48 -9.23 4.07 10.67
C LYS A 48 -9.71 4.82 11.92
N LYS A 49 -10.92 5.37 11.85
CA LYS A 49 -11.59 6.06 12.96
C LYS A 49 -12.03 5.03 13.99
#